data_AF-A0A5N7Z5V8-F1
#
_entry.id   AF-A0A5N7Z5V8-F1
#
_cell.length_a   1.000
_cell.length_b   1.000
_cell.length_c   1.000
_cell.angle_alpha   90.00
_cell.angle_beta   90.00
_cell.angle_gamma   90.00
#
_symmetry.space_group_name_H-M   'P 1'
#
loop_
_entity.id
_entity.type
_entity.pdbx_description
1 polymer ?
#
loop_
_entity_poly.entity_id
_entity_poly.type
_entity_poly.pdbx_seq_one_letter_code
_entity_poly.pdbx_strand_id
1 'polypeptide(L)'
;GHEFVLVDTAGMRRKSKVNEDLEFYSVMRSIRAIEHSDVCILMIDATRGFEGQDQSIFWLAEKNRKGVVILVNKWDLVEKDTMSTRDYEARIRQEIAPFTDVPILFVSALTKQRLLKALETAVEVYENRKQRIATSKFNELMLPIIEHTPPPALKGKYIKIKYCMQLPTPTPQFVFFANLPQYVKDPYKRFIENKLRENYNFSGVPIDIYFRQK
;
A
#
# COMPACT_ATOMS: atom_id res chain seq x y z
N GLY A 1 -22.62 -11.35 1.87
CA GLY A 1 -22.34 -10.12 2.63
C GLY A 1 -20.93 -10.21 3.18
N HIS A 2 -20.25 -9.09 3.37
CA HIS A 2 -18.92 -9.04 4.00
C HIS A 2 -19.10 -8.63 5.47
N GLU A 3 -18.51 -9.38 6.39
CA GLU A 3 -18.43 -8.98 7.80
C GLU A 3 -17.21 -8.08 8.00
N PHE A 4 -17.42 -6.92 8.62
CA PHE A 4 -16.37 -5.95 8.91
C PHE A 4 -16.22 -5.78 10.41
N VAL A 5 -14.97 -5.73 10.88
CA VAL A 5 -14.63 -5.35 12.24
C VAL A 5 -13.86 -4.03 12.17
N LEU A 6 -14.43 -2.97 12.75
CA LEU A 6 -13.73 -1.69 12.87
C LEU A 6 -12.82 -1.74 14.10
N VAL A 7 -11.52 -1.81 13.85
CA VAL A 7 -10.48 -1.75 14.87
C VAL A 7 -10.20 -0.27 15.14
N ASP A 8 -10.39 0.16 16.40
CA ASP A 8 -10.32 1.57 16.89
C ASP A 8 -11.61 2.43 16.82
N THR A 9 -12.74 1.88 17.28
CA THR A 9 -13.95 2.69 17.58
C THR A 9 -13.88 3.43 18.93
N ALA A 10 -12.87 3.15 19.75
CA ALA A 10 -12.72 3.73 21.09
C ALA A 10 -12.28 5.20 21.04
N GLY A 11 -11.51 5.61 20.01
CA GLY A 11 -11.20 7.01 19.72
C GLY A 11 -12.44 7.87 19.38
N MET A 12 -13.47 7.27 18.77
CA MET A 12 -14.74 7.96 18.48
C MET A 12 -15.65 8.11 19.70
N ARG A 13 -15.49 7.29 20.76
CA ARG A 13 -16.44 7.19 21.88
C ARG A 13 -16.07 7.98 23.14
N ARG A 14 -14.90 8.60 23.26
CA ARG A 14 -14.49 9.32 24.49
C ARG A 14 -14.20 10.80 24.24
N LYS A 15 -15.26 11.59 24.08
CA LYS A 15 -15.22 13.07 24.09
C LYS A 15 -15.45 13.69 25.49
N SER A 16 -15.05 13.01 26.57
CA SER A 16 -15.32 13.55 27.91
C SER A 16 -14.18 13.25 28.88
N LYS A 17 -13.36 14.30 29.09
CA LYS A 17 -12.35 14.52 30.14
C LYS A 17 -11.10 13.65 30.06
N VAL A 18 -9.94 14.29 29.82
CA VAL A 18 -8.68 14.26 30.62
C VAL A 18 -7.59 14.98 29.79
N ASN A 19 -6.90 15.94 30.41
CA ASN A 19 -5.83 16.74 29.78
C ASN A 19 -4.47 16.03 29.91
N GLU A 20 -3.69 16.11 28.82
CA GLU A 20 -2.21 16.01 28.72
C GLU A 20 -1.47 14.66 28.53
N ASP A 21 -2.12 13.49 28.51
CA ASP A 21 -1.47 12.23 28.06
C ASP A 21 -2.03 11.67 26.73
N LEU A 22 -2.93 12.40 26.07
CA LEU A 22 -3.78 11.83 25.00
C LEU A 22 -3.01 11.45 23.74
N GLU A 23 -2.01 12.23 23.31
CA GLU A 23 -1.35 12.04 22.02
C GLU A 23 -0.50 10.76 21.99
N PHE A 24 0.33 10.54 23.01
CA PHE A 24 1.17 9.34 23.11
C PHE A 24 0.33 8.05 23.12
N TYR A 25 -0.74 8.01 23.92
CA TYR A 25 -1.63 6.86 23.95
C TYR A 25 -2.48 6.71 22.68
N SER A 26 -2.77 7.80 21.98
CA SER A 26 -3.46 7.76 20.68
C SER A 26 -2.55 7.16 19.61
N VAL A 27 -1.28 7.55 19.55
CA VAL A 27 -0.30 6.95 18.63
C VAL A 27 -0.11 5.46 18.92
N MET A 28 0.04 5.07 20.19
CA MET A 28 0.17 3.65 20.56
C MET A 28 -1.08 2.82 20.22
N ARG A 29 -2.27 3.41 20.29
CA ARG A 29 -3.51 2.75 19.83
C ARG A 29 -3.54 2.61 18.31
N SER A 30 -3.17 3.65 17.57
CA SER A 30 -3.08 3.58 16.10
C SER A 30 -2.10 2.49 15.65
N ILE A 31 -0.96 2.34 16.32
CA ILE A 31 0.01 1.25 16.05
C ILE A 31 -0.65 -0.12 16.23
N ARG A 32 -1.29 -0.36 17.38
CA ARG A 32 -1.99 -1.64 17.64
C ARG A 32 -3.12 -1.89 16.65
N ALA A 33 -3.88 -0.85 16.31
CA ALA A 33 -4.96 -0.94 15.35
C ALA A 33 -4.44 -1.38 13.97
N ILE A 34 -3.34 -0.78 13.51
CA ILE A 34 -2.65 -1.16 12.28
C ILE A 34 -2.21 -2.63 12.35
N GLU A 35 -1.52 -3.05 13.43
CA GLU A 35 -1.03 -4.42 13.61
C GLU A 35 -2.15 -5.47 13.51
N HIS A 36 -3.34 -5.17 14.03
CA HIS A 36 -4.49 -6.07 14.03
C HIS A 36 -5.43 -5.92 12.82
N SER A 37 -5.18 -4.96 11.92
CA SER A 37 -6.01 -4.75 10.72
C SER A 37 -5.47 -5.52 9.52
N ASP A 38 -6.32 -5.83 8.55
CA ASP A 38 -5.88 -6.28 7.21
C ASP A 38 -5.73 -5.11 6.23
N VAL A 39 -6.65 -4.14 6.33
CA VAL A 39 -6.69 -2.92 5.52
C VAL A 39 -6.84 -1.72 6.45
N CYS A 40 -5.97 -0.73 6.26
CA CYS A 40 -5.98 0.55 6.96
C CYS A 40 -6.65 1.61 6.07
N ILE A 41 -7.66 2.28 6.62
CA ILE A 41 -8.28 3.43 5.98
C ILE A 41 -7.66 4.69 6.59
N LEU A 42 -6.77 5.33 5.85
CA LEU A 42 -6.12 6.57 6.26
C LEU A 42 -7.02 7.76 5.91
N MET A 43 -7.65 8.36 6.92
CA MET A 43 -8.51 9.52 6.74
C MET A 43 -7.72 10.82 6.88
N ILE A 44 -7.67 11.61 5.80
CA ILE A 44 -7.02 12.93 5.75
C ILE A 44 -8.09 14.01 5.79
N ASP A 45 -7.78 15.13 6.42
CA ASP A 45 -8.61 16.33 6.40
C ASP A 45 -8.26 17.21 5.17
N ALA A 46 -9.21 17.35 4.24
CA ALA A 46 -9.00 18.12 3.01
C ALA A 46 -8.54 19.56 3.27
N THR A 47 -9.02 20.19 4.36
CA THR A 47 -8.69 21.59 4.67
C THR A 47 -7.28 21.77 5.24
N ARG A 48 -6.64 20.69 5.68
CA ARG A 48 -5.31 20.72 6.29
C ARG A 48 -4.20 20.26 5.35
N GLY A 49 -4.50 19.32 4.44
CA GLY A 49 -3.47 18.72 3.60
C GLY A 49 -3.03 17.36 4.11
N PHE A 50 -2.11 16.74 3.38
CA PHE A 50 -1.37 15.56 3.83
C PHE A 50 -0.19 16.02 4.68
N GLU A 51 -0.28 15.88 6.00
CA GLU A 51 0.73 16.35 6.95
C GLU A 51 1.73 15.25 7.34
N GLY A 52 2.83 15.60 8.02
CA GLY A 52 3.88 14.64 8.40
C GLY A 52 3.39 13.50 9.30
N GLN A 53 2.33 13.72 10.10
CA GLN A 53 1.71 12.65 10.88
C GLN A 53 1.00 11.63 10.00
N ASP A 54 0.27 12.08 8.97
CA ASP A 54 -0.40 11.20 8.00
C ASP A 54 0.62 10.36 7.24
N GLN A 55 1.73 11.00 6.83
CA GLN A 55 2.85 10.31 6.18
C GLN A 55 3.48 9.24 7.09
N SER A 56 3.66 9.56 8.39
CA SER A 56 4.21 8.61 9.36
C SER A 56 3.30 7.39 9.56
N ILE A 57 1.98 7.61 9.65
CA ILE A 57 0.98 6.55 9.78
C ILE A 57 0.91 5.71 8.49
N PHE A 58 0.99 6.35 7.33
CA PHE A 58 1.04 5.67 6.03
C PHE A 58 2.21 4.70 5.94
N TRP A 59 3.44 5.16 6.21
CA TRP A 59 4.63 4.30 6.17
C TRP A 59 4.63 3.24 7.25
N LEU A 60 4.01 3.50 8.41
CA LEU A 60 3.81 2.47 9.42
C LEU A 60 2.87 1.36 8.93
N ALA A 61 1.78 1.69 8.24
CA ALA A 61 0.86 0.72 7.65
C ALA A 61 1.55 -0.10 6.53
N GLU A 62 2.32 0.56 5.67
CA GLU A 62 3.12 -0.09 4.62
C GLU A 62 4.14 -1.07 5.22
N LYS A 63 4.92 -0.64 6.21
CA LYS A 63 5.91 -1.47 6.91
C LYS A 63 5.28 -2.70 7.58
N ASN A 64 4.04 -2.57 8.05
CA ASN A 64 3.24 -3.66 8.61
C ASN A 64 2.52 -4.50 7.56
N ARG A 65 2.76 -4.25 6.26
CA ARG A 65 2.20 -4.96 5.11
C ARG A 65 0.67 -4.97 5.10
N LYS A 66 0.09 -3.83 5.46
CA LYS A 66 -1.36 -3.62 5.48
C LYS A 66 -1.81 -3.10 4.13
N GLY A 67 -3.00 -3.51 3.72
CA GLY A 67 -3.67 -2.80 2.62
C GLY A 67 -3.92 -1.35 3.05
N VAL A 68 -3.82 -0.39 2.15
CA VAL A 68 -4.04 1.03 2.44
C VAL A 68 -5.05 1.60 1.47
N VAL A 69 -6.01 2.33 2.01
CA VAL A 69 -6.93 3.20 1.26
C VAL A 69 -6.85 4.58 1.88
N ILE A 70 -6.64 5.59 1.06
CA ILE A 70 -6.58 6.98 1.51
C ILE A 70 -7.93 7.64 1.25
N LEU A 71 -8.55 8.21 2.29
CA LEU A 71 -9.79 8.98 2.18
C LEU A 71 -9.52 10.44 2.53
N VAL A 72 -9.68 11.33 1.55
CA VAL A 72 -9.64 12.78 1.75
C VAL A 72 -11.04 13.24 2.14
N ASN A 73 -11.27 13.45 3.43
CA ASN A 73 -12.56 13.82 4.02
C ASN A 73 -12.76 15.34 4.04
N LYS A 74 -14.00 15.79 4.25
CA LYS A 74 -14.44 17.20 4.17
C LYS A 74 -14.28 17.83 2.79
N TRP A 75 -14.35 17.01 1.74
CA TRP A 75 -14.23 17.50 0.36
C TRP A 75 -15.39 18.44 -0.06
N ASP A 76 -16.45 18.51 0.73
CA ASP A 76 -17.53 19.49 0.59
C ASP A 76 -17.09 20.92 0.94
N LEU A 77 -16.04 21.10 1.75
CA LEU A 77 -15.53 22.40 2.17
C LEU A 77 -14.46 22.98 1.24
N VAL A 78 -13.95 22.18 0.30
CA VAL A 78 -12.95 22.63 -0.66
C VAL A 78 -13.64 23.35 -1.81
N GLU A 79 -13.22 24.59 -2.10
CA GLU A 79 -13.67 25.30 -3.30
C GLU A 79 -13.19 24.55 -4.54
N LYS A 80 -14.14 24.13 -5.37
CA LYS A 80 -13.88 23.23 -6.49
C LYS A 80 -13.64 24.04 -7.74
N ASP A 81 -12.39 24.15 -8.17
CA ASP A 81 -12.08 24.35 -9.57
C ASP A 81 -11.81 23.00 -10.26
N THR A 82 -11.73 22.99 -11.59
CA THR A 82 -11.47 21.79 -12.40
C THR A 82 -10.15 21.09 -12.03
N MET A 83 -9.26 21.78 -11.32
CA MET A 83 -7.89 21.33 -11.07
C MET A 83 -7.61 20.81 -9.65
N SER A 84 -8.38 21.27 -8.67
CA SER A 84 -8.25 21.02 -7.24
C SER A 84 -8.08 19.54 -6.89
N THR A 85 -8.88 18.66 -7.50
CA THR A 85 -8.83 17.22 -7.21
C THR A 85 -7.53 16.59 -7.71
N ARG A 86 -7.13 16.91 -8.95
CA ARG A 86 -5.93 16.33 -9.58
C ARG A 86 -4.67 16.78 -8.86
N ASP A 87 -4.60 18.06 -8.52
CA ASP A 87 -3.40 18.62 -7.91
C ASP A 87 -3.25 18.14 -6.45
N TYR A 88 -4.36 17.97 -5.73
CA TYR A 88 -4.34 17.38 -4.39
C TYR A 88 -3.89 15.91 -4.43
N GLU A 89 -4.44 15.14 -5.36
CA GLU A 89 -4.05 13.74 -5.56
C GLU A 89 -2.56 13.63 -5.93
N ALA A 90 -2.07 14.48 -6.85
CA ALA A 90 -0.68 14.51 -7.24
C ALA A 90 0.26 14.81 -6.06
N ARG A 91 -0.12 15.74 -5.19
CA ARG A 91 0.63 16.04 -3.96
C ARG A 91 0.68 14.84 -3.02
N ILE A 92 -0.44 14.18 -2.76
CA ILE A 92 -0.45 12.95 -1.95
C ILE A 92 0.47 11.90 -2.58
N ARG A 93 0.36 11.66 -3.89
CA ARG A 93 1.19 10.69 -4.61
C ARG A 93 2.69 11.00 -4.53
N GLN A 94 3.08 12.27 -4.49
CA GLN A 94 4.47 12.66 -4.26
C GLN A 94 4.95 12.29 -2.85
N GLU A 95 4.12 12.54 -1.83
CA GLU A 95 4.46 12.28 -0.42
C GLU A 95 4.51 10.78 -0.07
N ILE A 96 3.74 9.95 -0.76
CA ILE A 96 3.72 8.50 -0.56
C ILE A 96 4.65 7.73 -1.51
N ALA A 97 5.40 8.44 -2.37
CA ALA A 97 6.36 7.80 -3.26
C ALA A 97 7.45 7.06 -2.46
N PRO A 98 7.87 5.85 -2.89
CA PRO A 98 7.55 5.20 -4.16
C PRO A 98 6.26 4.36 -4.16
N PHE A 99 5.56 4.21 -3.03
CA PHE A 99 4.32 3.42 -2.95
C PHE A 99 3.12 4.24 -3.42
N THR A 100 3.09 4.50 -4.73
CA THR A 100 2.08 5.38 -5.34
C THR A 100 0.82 4.66 -5.77
N ASP A 101 0.84 3.33 -5.91
CA ASP A 101 -0.32 2.51 -6.29
C ASP A 101 -1.26 2.27 -5.10
N VAL A 102 -1.85 3.36 -4.62
CA VAL A 102 -2.78 3.40 -3.48
C VAL A 102 -4.07 4.10 -3.91
N PRO A 103 -5.25 3.52 -3.65
CA PRO A 103 -6.52 4.17 -3.91
C PRO A 103 -6.70 5.42 -3.04
N ILE A 104 -7.00 6.55 -3.68
CA ILE A 104 -7.29 7.84 -3.04
C ILE A 104 -8.73 8.22 -3.39
N LEU A 105 -9.59 8.38 -2.39
CA LEU A 105 -10.98 8.80 -2.58
C LEU A 105 -11.27 10.10 -1.84
N PHE A 106 -11.90 11.03 -2.55
CA PHE A 106 -12.42 12.27 -1.99
C PHE A 106 -13.84 12.05 -1.51
N VAL A 107 -14.08 12.22 -0.20
CA VAL A 107 -15.33 11.89 0.48
C VAL A 107 -15.80 13.04 1.37
N SER A 108 -17.06 12.97 1.78
CA SER A 108 -17.60 13.84 2.82
C SER A 108 -18.44 13.01 3.77
N ALA A 109 -17.96 12.84 5.01
CA ALA A 109 -18.70 12.17 6.04
C ALA A 109 -20.00 12.92 6.41
N LEU A 110 -19.98 14.26 6.32
CA LEU A 110 -21.12 15.12 6.66
C LEU A 110 -22.27 14.92 5.66
N THR A 111 -21.98 15.00 4.36
CA THR A 111 -22.98 14.85 3.30
C THR A 111 -23.19 13.39 2.89
N LYS A 112 -22.43 12.46 3.49
CA LYS A 112 -22.36 11.03 3.16
C LYS A 112 -21.90 10.74 1.73
N GLN A 113 -21.26 11.70 1.07
CA GLN A 113 -20.75 11.55 -0.28
C GLN A 113 -19.66 10.48 -0.35
N ARG A 114 -19.85 9.50 -1.24
CA ARG A 114 -18.89 8.43 -1.60
C ARG A 114 -18.45 7.51 -0.44
N LEU A 115 -19.15 7.50 0.69
CA LEU A 115 -18.84 6.58 1.81
C LEU A 115 -19.01 5.11 1.43
N LEU A 116 -20.06 4.76 0.66
CA LEU A 116 -20.25 3.39 0.18
C LEU A 116 -19.08 2.96 -0.73
N LYS A 117 -18.66 3.86 -1.64
CA LYS A 117 -17.53 3.59 -2.53
C LYS A 117 -16.22 3.38 -1.77
N ALA A 118 -16.00 4.11 -0.67
CA ALA A 118 -14.85 3.90 0.19
C ALA A 118 -14.82 2.49 0.81
N LEU A 119 -15.98 1.97 1.24
CA LEU A 119 -16.10 0.61 1.76
C LEU A 119 -15.86 -0.44 0.66
N GLU A 120 -16.44 -0.26 -0.53
CA GLU A 120 -16.19 -1.12 -1.68
C GLU A 120 -14.70 -1.18 -2.04
N THR A 121 -14.02 -0.03 -2.06
CA THR A 121 -12.58 0.01 -2.33
C THR A 121 -11.76 -0.66 -1.24
N ALA A 122 -12.15 -0.56 0.04
CA ALA A 122 -11.48 -1.29 1.11
C ALA A 122 -11.60 -2.82 0.94
N VAL A 123 -12.76 -3.31 0.47
CA VAL A 123 -12.94 -4.73 0.11
C VAL A 123 -12.07 -5.11 -1.07
N GLU A 124 -12.00 -4.28 -2.11
CA GLU A 124 -11.15 -4.54 -3.28
C GLU A 124 -9.67 -4.66 -2.87
N VAL A 125 -9.16 -3.74 -2.04
CA VAL A 125 -7.79 -3.80 -1.52
C VAL A 125 -7.55 -5.06 -0.69
N TYR A 126 -8.56 -5.50 0.08
CA TYR A 126 -8.46 -6.75 0.84
C TYR A 126 -8.37 -7.99 -0.07
N GLU A 127 -9.15 -8.03 -1.14
CA GLU A 127 -9.10 -9.12 -2.12
C GLU A 127 -7.77 -9.11 -2.91
N ASN A 128 -7.30 -7.93 -3.33
CA ASN A 128 -5.98 -7.75 -3.95
C ASN A 128 -4.87 -8.29 -3.03
N ARG A 129 -4.97 -8.04 -1.72
CA ARG A 129 -4.01 -8.51 -0.72
C ARG A 129 -3.95 -10.03 -0.61
N LYS A 130 -5.08 -10.70 -0.81
CA LYS A 130 -5.20 -12.17 -0.75
C LYS A 130 -4.84 -12.88 -2.04
N GLN A 131 -4.67 -12.13 -3.14
CA GLN A 131 -4.49 -12.69 -4.46
C GLN A 131 -3.36 -13.73 -4.49
N ARG A 132 -3.67 -14.93 -5.02
CA ARG A 132 -2.71 -16.02 -5.22
C ARG A 132 -2.46 -16.24 -6.70
N ILE A 133 -1.17 -16.33 -7.05
CA ILE A 133 -0.71 -16.58 -8.41
C ILE A 133 -0.05 -17.95 -8.45
N ALA A 134 -0.57 -18.83 -9.31
CA ALA A 134 0.01 -20.14 -9.53
C ALA A 134 1.45 -20.01 -10.03
N THR A 135 2.36 -20.83 -9.50
CA THR A 135 3.79 -20.67 -9.78
C THR A 135 4.13 -20.87 -11.25
N SER A 136 3.46 -21.76 -11.97
CA SER A 136 3.64 -21.92 -13.42
C SER A 136 3.33 -20.63 -14.18
N LYS A 137 2.12 -20.09 -13.99
CA LYS A 137 1.68 -18.81 -14.58
C LYS A 137 2.61 -17.66 -14.23
N PHE A 138 3.11 -17.63 -12.99
CA PHE A 138 4.05 -16.60 -12.56
C PHE A 138 5.38 -16.67 -13.29
N ASN A 139 5.94 -17.88 -13.49
CA ASN A 139 7.18 -18.06 -14.24
C ASN A 139 6.97 -17.80 -15.75
N GLU A 140 5.86 -18.26 -16.33
CA GLU A 140 5.49 -18.01 -17.73
C GLU A 140 5.43 -16.52 -18.05
N LEU A 141 4.98 -15.69 -17.10
CA LEU A 141 4.95 -14.24 -17.26
C LEU A 141 6.31 -13.59 -16.96
N MET A 142 6.91 -13.88 -15.80
CA MET A 142 8.03 -13.08 -15.29
C MET A 142 9.38 -13.46 -15.89
N LEU A 143 9.62 -14.73 -16.21
CA LEU A 143 10.92 -15.16 -16.74
C LEU A 143 11.23 -14.53 -18.11
N PRO A 144 10.30 -14.45 -19.08
CA PRO A 144 10.56 -13.76 -20.34
C PRO A 144 10.86 -12.25 -20.17
N ILE A 145 10.14 -11.57 -19.27
CA ILE A 145 10.38 -10.15 -18.95
C ILE A 145 11.81 -9.95 -18.42
N ILE A 146 12.25 -10.84 -17.52
CA ILE A 146 13.58 -10.82 -16.93
C ILE A 146 14.65 -11.18 -17.96
N GLU A 147 14.38 -12.11 -18.88
CA GLU A 147 15.33 -12.49 -19.93
C GLU A 147 15.57 -11.34 -20.91
N HIS A 148 14.50 -10.61 -21.28
CA HIS A 148 14.60 -9.41 -22.11
C HIS A 148 15.32 -8.25 -21.39
N THR A 149 15.16 -8.14 -20.07
CA THR A 149 15.79 -7.08 -19.27
C THR A 149 16.45 -7.70 -18.03
N PRO A 150 17.65 -8.30 -18.19
CA PRO A 150 18.32 -9.01 -17.10
C PRO A 150 18.89 -8.04 -16.06
N PRO A 151 19.14 -8.50 -14.82
CA PRO A 151 19.82 -7.68 -13.84
C PRO A 151 21.22 -7.27 -14.35
N PRO A 152 21.64 -6.01 -14.17
CA PRO A 152 22.94 -5.55 -14.63
C PRO A 152 24.09 -6.40 -14.07
N ALA A 153 25.05 -6.76 -14.93
CA ALA A 153 26.24 -7.48 -14.50
C ALA A 153 27.07 -6.61 -13.55
N LEU A 154 27.61 -7.22 -12.49
CA LEU A 154 28.43 -6.52 -11.51
C LEU A 154 29.76 -7.26 -11.35
N LYS A 155 30.88 -6.53 -11.46
CA LYS A 155 32.24 -7.10 -11.38
C LYS A 155 32.46 -8.26 -12.38
N GLY A 156 31.94 -8.12 -13.60
CA GLY A 156 32.02 -9.14 -14.66
C GLY A 156 31.19 -10.41 -14.42
N LYS A 157 30.35 -10.43 -13.36
CA LYS A 157 29.50 -11.57 -13.05
C LYS A 157 28.07 -11.32 -13.52
N TYR A 158 27.56 -12.25 -14.33
CA TYR A 158 26.19 -12.23 -14.81
C TYR A 158 25.24 -12.84 -13.79
N ILE A 159 24.14 -12.13 -13.52
CA ILE A 159 23.08 -12.57 -12.62
C ILE A 159 22.00 -13.24 -13.47
N LYS A 160 21.76 -14.53 -13.23
CA LYS A 160 20.72 -15.32 -13.88
C LYS A 160 19.65 -15.69 -12.87
N ILE A 161 18.43 -15.25 -13.11
CA ILE A 161 17.23 -15.67 -12.38
C ILE A 161 16.67 -16.89 -13.10
N LYS A 162 16.49 -17.99 -12.38
CA LYS A 162 16.10 -19.29 -12.95
C LYS A 162 14.66 -19.66 -12.69
N TYR A 163 14.09 -19.11 -11.63
CA TYR A 163 12.79 -19.50 -11.10
C TYR A 163 12.27 -18.41 -10.19
N CYS A 164 10.97 -18.22 -10.15
CA CYS A 164 10.32 -17.28 -9.26
C CYS A 164 9.00 -17.86 -8.74
N MET A 165 8.55 -17.41 -7.56
CA MET A 165 7.25 -17.84 -7.02
C MET A 165 6.72 -16.81 -6.04
N GLN A 166 5.40 -16.84 -5.83
CA GLN A 166 4.78 -16.19 -4.69
C GLN A 166 4.95 -17.06 -3.45
N LEU A 167 5.37 -16.47 -2.32
CA LEU A 167 5.45 -17.15 -1.03
C LEU A 167 4.04 -17.37 -0.45
N PRO A 168 3.81 -18.44 0.32
CA PRO A 168 2.50 -18.75 0.93
C PRO A 168 2.21 -17.88 2.17
N THR A 169 2.37 -16.56 2.05
CA THR A 169 2.13 -15.58 3.12
C THR A 169 0.77 -14.90 2.96
N PRO A 170 0.17 -14.33 4.02
CA PRO A 170 -1.11 -13.60 3.91
C PRO A 170 -1.05 -12.32 3.06
N THR A 171 0.15 -11.82 2.77
CA THR A 171 0.40 -10.67 1.91
C THR A 171 1.14 -11.11 0.64
N PRO A 172 1.07 -10.36 -0.47
CA PRO A 172 1.82 -10.67 -1.69
C PRO A 172 3.31 -10.50 -1.47
N GLN A 173 4.02 -11.62 -1.38
CA GLN A 173 5.47 -11.66 -1.28
C GLN A 173 6.01 -12.59 -2.35
N PHE A 174 7.06 -12.16 -3.04
CA PHE A 174 7.62 -12.85 -4.19
C PHE A 174 9.09 -13.14 -3.95
N VAL A 175 9.52 -14.35 -4.33
CA VAL A 175 10.92 -14.74 -4.30
C VAL A 175 11.39 -15.08 -5.71
N PHE A 176 12.55 -14.53 -6.06
CA PHE A 176 13.26 -14.77 -7.31
C PHE A 176 14.57 -15.48 -6.99
N PHE A 177 14.76 -16.67 -7.54
CA PHE A 177 15.94 -17.48 -7.31
C PHE A 177 17.00 -17.18 -8.35
N ALA A 178 18.11 -16.59 -7.89
CA ALA A 178 19.23 -16.17 -8.72
C ALA A 178 20.51 -16.92 -8.34
N ASN A 179 21.47 -17.00 -9.27
CA ASN A 179 22.82 -17.50 -8.96
C ASN A 179 23.60 -16.57 -8.01
N LEU A 180 23.38 -15.25 -8.11
CA LEU A 180 24.11 -14.20 -7.38
C LEU A 180 23.13 -13.13 -6.85
N PRO A 181 22.20 -13.49 -5.96
CA PRO A 181 21.17 -12.57 -5.45
C PRO A 181 21.75 -11.31 -4.79
N GLN A 182 22.91 -11.42 -4.14
CA GLN A 182 23.60 -10.34 -3.43
C GLN A 182 24.06 -9.20 -4.35
N TYR A 183 24.10 -9.42 -5.66
CA TYR A 183 24.45 -8.40 -6.64
C TYR A 183 23.23 -7.74 -7.30
N VAL A 184 22.02 -8.20 -7.00
CA VAL A 184 20.80 -7.51 -7.44
C VAL A 184 20.64 -6.22 -6.61
N LYS A 185 20.48 -5.09 -7.30
CA LYS A 185 20.35 -3.76 -6.69
C LYS A 185 18.89 -3.30 -6.67
N ASP A 186 18.58 -2.35 -5.80
CA ASP A 186 17.24 -1.79 -5.63
C ASP A 186 16.58 -1.28 -6.92
N PRO A 187 17.29 -0.65 -7.89
CA PRO A 187 16.67 -0.26 -9.15
C PRO A 187 16.07 -1.44 -9.92
N TYR A 188 16.73 -2.60 -9.89
CA TYR A 188 16.19 -3.80 -10.53
C TYR A 188 15.02 -4.39 -9.73
N LYS A 189 15.08 -4.34 -8.39
CA LYS A 189 13.93 -4.72 -7.54
C LYS A 189 12.69 -3.88 -7.87
N ARG A 190 12.85 -2.55 -8.03
CA ARG A 190 11.77 -1.64 -8.44
C ARG A 190 11.25 -1.94 -9.85
N PHE A 191 12.13 -2.26 -10.80
CA PHE A 191 11.71 -2.71 -12.13
C PHE A 191 10.79 -3.94 -12.04
N ILE A 192 11.17 -4.94 -11.24
CA ILE A 192 10.33 -6.13 -11.02
C ILE A 192 9.01 -5.76 -10.35
N GLU A 193 9.03 -4.90 -9.33
CA GLU A 193 7.80 -4.43 -8.68
C GLU A 193 6.85 -3.74 -9.66
N ASN A 194 7.36 -2.83 -10.49
CA ASN A 194 6.56 -2.15 -11.50
C ASN A 194 5.95 -3.15 -12.48
N LYS A 195 6.72 -4.14 -12.94
CA LYS A 195 6.21 -5.19 -13.83
C LYS A 195 5.14 -6.06 -13.16
N LEU A 196 5.25 -6.31 -11.86
CA LEU A 196 4.19 -6.98 -11.12
C LEU A 196 2.91 -6.15 -11.08
N ARG A 197 3.01 -4.85 -10.74
CA ARG A 197 1.86 -3.92 -10.68
C ARG A 197 1.22 -3.66 -12.03
N GLU A 198 1.99 -3.72 -13.12
CA GLU A 198 1.46 -3.62 -14.50
C GLU A 198 0.62 -4.84 -14.90
N ASN A 199 0.93 -6.03 -14.38
CA ASN A 199 0.30 -7.30 -14.80
C ASN A 199 -0.72 -7.85 -13.80
N TYR A 200 -0.67 -7.41 -12.56
CA TYR A 200 -1.55 -7.87 -11.49
C TYR A 200 -2.06 -6.67 -10.67
N ASN A 201 -3.34 -6.72 -10.29
CA ASN A 201 -3.94 -5.66 -9.47
C ASN A 201 -3.52 -5.82 -8.00
N PHE A 202 -2.46 -5.12 -7.63
CA PHE A 202 -2.01 -4.98 -6.24
C PHE A 202 -2.26 -3.57 -5.69
N SER A 203 -3.27 -2.88 -6.23
CA SER A 203 -3.59 -1.52 -5.81
C SER A 203 -3.96 -1.50 -4.33
N GLY A 204 -3.34 -0.58 -3.59
CA GLY A 204 -3.46 -0.44 -2.15
C GLY A 204 -2.65 -1.46 -1.36
N VAL A 205 -1.89 -2.35 -2.00
CA VAL A 205 -1.18 -3.43 -1.31
C VAL A 205 0.35 -3.29 -1.44
N PRO A 206 1.08 -3.25 -0.31
CA PRO A 206 2.54 -3.37 -0.31
C PRO A 206 2.98 -4.75 -0.84
N ILE A 207 3.98 -4.77 -1.72
CA ILE A 207 4.55 -6.00 -2.28
C ILE A 207 5.99 -6.14 -1.80
N ASP A 208 6.32 -7.31 -1.24
CA ASP A 208 7.72 -7.64 -0.94
C ASP A 208 8.34 -8.48 -2.05
N ILE A 209 9.55 -8.09 -2.47
CA ILE A 209 10.37 -8.85 -3.43
C ILE A 209 11.68 -9.25 -2.76
N TYR A 210 11.98 -10.54 -2.83
CA TYR A 210 13.21 -11.14 -2.32
C TYR A 210 13.98 -11.80 -3.46
N PHE A 211 15.30 -11.63 -3.45
CA PHE A 211 16.21 -12.42 -4.27
C PHE A 211 16.95 -13.40 -3.38
N ARG A 212 16.94 -14.69 -3.73
CA ARG A 212 17.60 -15.74 -2.96
C ARG A 212 18.47 -16.60 -3.85
N GLN A 213 19.47 -17.23 -3.23
CA GLN A 213 20.25 -18.26 -3.90
C GLN A 213 19.44 -19.55 -3.83
N LYS A 214 19.38 -20.28 -4.95
CA LYS A 214 18.81 -21.63 -4.96
C LYS A 214 19.81 -22.61 -4.41
#